data_AF-A0A2V6N7U4-F1
#
_entry.id   AF-A0A2V6N7U4-F1
#
_cell.length_a   1.000
_cell.length_b   1.000
_cell.length_c   1.000
_cell.angle_alpha   90.00
_cell.angle_beta   90.00
_cell.angle_gamma   90.00
#
_symmetry.space_group_name_H-M   'P 1'
#
loop_
_entity.id
_entity.type
_entity.pdbx_description
1 polymer ?
#
loop_
_entity_poly.entity_id
_entity_poly.type
_entity_poly.pdbx_seq_one_letter_code
_entity_poly.pdbx_strand_id
1 'polypeptide(L)'
;MLNITGERWHGLCYSADIRSKHRNSRKHMKLYKILLPIVAVAASVGLLSSAQATPITGMLNIGGTATFDTSSLTTASSATFADVLVLGGNSGAFAGFAIGTPVVMASYTFDPSTITNGLWSVNGFTFNLLTSTVVSRSATFLSVSGTGIITGPPGFDATQGMWAFTSQNAGGRPHSTFSFSANTTAVPDGGMTLALLGTGLMGLAAFRAKFGKV
;
A
#
# COMPACT_ATOMS: atom_id res chain seq x y z
N MET A 1 13.48 -43.87 -101.16
CA MET A 1 14.02 -45.15 -100.64
C MET A 1 14.77 -44.80 -99.37
N LEU A 2 14.15 -44.97 -98.18
CA LEU A 2 14.23 -46.15 -97.31
C LEU A 2 15.68 -46.35 -96.81
N ASN A 3 16.00 -46.52 -95.52
CA ASN A 3 15.26 -47.03 -94.36
C ASN A 3 16.21 -46.92 -93.15
N ILE A 4 15.75 -46.72 -91.89
CA ILE A 4 16.13 -47.46 -90.65
C ILE A 4 15.21 -46.96 -89.49
N THR A 5 14.55 -47.88 -88.77
CA THR A 5 14.20 -47.92 -87.32
C THR A 5 13.24 -49.11 -87.16
N GLY A 6 13.15 -49.89 -86.09
CA GLY A 6 13.76 -49.96 -84.76
C GLY A 6 13.02 -51.07 -83.97
N GLU A 7 13.61 -51.49 -82.85
CA GLU A 7 12.99 -52.14 -81.68
C GLU A 7 12.44 -53.58 -81.80
N ARG A 8 12.97 -54.49 -80.95
CA ARG A 8 12.28 -55.73 -80.54
C ARG A 8 12.65 -56.11 -79.10
N TRP A 9 11.63 -56.55 -78.38
CA TRP A 9 11.53 -56.65 -76.94
C TRP A 9 11.91 -58.00 -76.30
N HIS A 10 12.17 -57.91 -74.98
CA HIS A 10 11.93 -58.85 -73.86
C HIS A 10 12.78 -60.12 -73.68
N GLY A 11 13.43 -60.17 -72.51
CA GLY A 11 13.97 -61.37 -71.87
C GLY A 11 13.88 -61.30 -70.34
N LEU A 12 12.93 -62.08 -69.80
CA LEU A 12 13.03 -63.01 -68.67
C LEU A 12 13.26 -62.58 -67.19
N CYS A 13 12.50 -63.30 -66.36
CA CYS A 13 12.28 -63.33 -64.91
C CYS A 13 13.52 -63.58 -64.01
N TYR A 14 13.50 -63.12 -62.73
CA TYR A 14 13.19 -63.88 -61.50
C TYR A 14 13.48 -63.07 -60.22
N SER A 15 12.72 -63.33 -59.14
CA SER A 15 12.76 -62.66 -57.82
C SER A 15 13.95 -63.07 -56.94
N ALA A 16 14.43 -62.14 -56.10
CA ALA A 16 14.80 -62.40 -54.70
C ALA A 16 14.90 -61.09 -53.89
N ASP A 17 14.34 -61.15 -52.68
CA ASP A 17 14.07 -60.10 -51.69
C ASP A 17 15.33 -59.53 -51.00
N ILE A 18 15.20 -58.40 -50.29
CA ILE A 18 15.82 -58.02 -48.99
C ILE A 18 15.89 -56.48 -48.80
N ARG A 19 14.95 -55.99 -47.98
CA ARG A 19 15.19 -55.21 -46.74
C ARG A 19 15.57 -53.72 -46.80
N SER A 20 14.64 -52.94 -46.24
CA SER A 20 14.83 -51.78 -45.35
C SER A 20 15.49 -50.51 -45.90
N LYS A 21 14.67 -49.46 -46.10
CA LYS A 21 15.10 -48.10 -45.76
C LYS A 21 14.00 -47.33 -45.03
N HIS A 22 14.07 -47.44 -43.71
CA HIS A 22 13.23 -46.76 -42.73
C HIS A 22 13.32 -45.23 -42.89
N ARG A 23 12.18 -44.60 -43.15
CA ARG A 23 11.97 -43.15 -43.17
C ARG A 23 12.07 -42.65 -41.72
N ASN A 24 13.08 -41.85 -41.38
CA ASN A 24 13.15 -41.19 -40.08
C ASN A 24 13.64 -39.74 -40.22
N SER A 25 12.71 -38.83 -40.50
CA SER A 25 12.92 -37.39 -40.37
C SER A 25 11.62 -36.73 -39.90
N ARG A 26 11.20 -37.04 -38.66
CA ARG A 26 10.11 -36.33 -37.95
C ARG A 26 10.28 -36.39 -36.42
N LYS A 27 11.50 -36.24 -35.88
CA LYS A 27 11.69 -36.18 -34.41
C LYS A 27 12.08 -34.81 -33.85
N HIS A 28 12.39 -33.81 -34.68
CA HIS A 28 12.82 -32.48 -34.20
C HIS A 28 11.75 -31.37 -34.18
N MET A 29 10.49 -31.64 -34.56
CA MET A 29 9.45 -30.60 -34.64
C MET A 29 8.41 -30.64 -33.51
N LYS A 30 8.62 -31.47 -32.47
CA LYS A 30 7.69 -31.62 -31.35
C LYS A 30 8.26 -31.21 -29.98
N LEU A 31 9.58 -31.08 -29.82
CA LEU A 31 10.17 -30.71 -28.53
C LEU A 31 10.00 -29.22 -28.20
N TYR A 32 10.08 -28.33 -29.20
CA TYR A 32 9.93 -26.88 -28.98
C TYR A 32 8.49 -26.47 -28.64
N LYS A 33 7.49 -27.27 -29.06
CA LYS A 33 6.06 -27.03 -28.77
C LYS A 33 5.70 -27.35 -27.31
N ILE A 34 6.50 -28.17 -26.65
CA ILE A 34 6.31 -28.58 -25.25
C ILE A 34 7.14 -27.70 -24.30
N LEU A 35 8.24 -27.10 -24.78
CA LEU A 35 9.06 -26.19 -23.98
C LEU A 35 8.50 -24.76 -23.90
N LEU A 36 7.74 -24.29 -24.91
CA LEU A 36 7.12 -22.96 -24.90
C LEU A 36 6.06 -22.72 -23.79
N PRO A 37 5.17 -23.67 -23.43
CA PRO A 37 4.18 -23.42 -22.38
C PRO A 37 4.76 -23.45 -20.95
N ILE A 38 5.92 -24.07 -20.73
CA ILE A 38 6.52 -24.17 -19.39
C ILE A 38 7.07 -22.81 -18.93
N VAL A 39 7.59 -22.00 -19.86
CA VAL A 39 8.01 -20.61 -19.58
C VAL A 39 6.80 -19.71 -19.25
N ALA A 40 5.64 -19.97 -19.86
CA ALA A 40 4.42 -19.21 -19.58
C ALA A 40 3.83 -19.49 -18.19
N VAL A 41 3.96 -20.72 -17.67
CA VAL A 41 3.47 -21.08 -16.31
C VAL A 41 4.44 -20.57 -15.22
N ALA A 42 5.75 -20.58 -15.48
CA ALA A 42 6.74 -20.00 -14.57
C ALA A 42 6.61 -18.46 -14.46
N ALA A 43 6.18 -17.79 -15.54
CA ALA A 43 5.91 -16.35 -15.53
C ALA A 43 4.62 -15.97 -14.78
N SER A 44 3.65 -16.88 -14.62
CA SER A 44 2.39 -16.62 -13.89
C SER A 44 2.49 -16.70 -12.37
N VAL A 45 3.57 -17.28 -11.81
CA VAL A 45 3.76 -17.38 -10.34
C VAL A 45 4.72 -16.29 -9.82
N GLY A 46 5.59 -15.75 -10.67
CA GLY A 46 6.60 -14.74 -10.28
C GLY A 46 6.10 -13.30 -10.14
N LEU A 47 4.84 -12.99 -10.47
CA LEU A 47 4.30 -11.63 -10.46
C LEU A 47 3.54 -11.25 -9.17
N LEU A 48 3.49 -12.11 -8.16
CA LEU A 48 2.74 -11.84 -6.92
C LEU A 48 3.58 -11.27 -5.78
N SER A 49 4.89 -11.10 -5.93
CA SER A 49 5.73 -10.44 -4.94
C SER A 49 5.71 -8.91 -5.06
N SER A 50 4.54 -8.31 -5.26
CA SER A 50 4.38 -6.93 -4.76
C SER A 50 4.47 -7.04 -3.25
N ALA A 51 5.53 -6.52 -2.63
CA ALA A 51 5.54 -6.24 -1.21
C ALA A 51 4.39 -5.25 -0.96
N GLN A 52 3.19 -5.77 -0.71
CA GLN A 52 2.01 -5.00 -0.35
C GLN A 52 2.29 -4.54 1.07
N ALA A 53 2.86 -3.35 1.21
CA ALA A 53 2.99 -2.75 2.51
C ALA A 53 1.57 -2.49 3.04
N THR A 54 1.38 -2.85 4.30
CA THR A 54 0.04 -2.82 4.89
C THR A 54 -0.31 -1.36 5.20
N PRO A 55 -1.48 -0.87 4.79
CA PRO A 55 -1.89 0.48 5.14
C PRO A 55 -2.06 0.56 6.66
N ILE A 56 -1.67 1.70 7.23
CA ILE A 56 -1.86 1.95 8.66
C ILE A 56 -3.34 2.28 8.86
N THR A 57 -3.99 1.60 9.82
CA THR A 57 -5.42 1.80 10.11
C THR A 57 -5.63 2.02 11.61
N GLY A 58 -6.76 2.64 11.95
CA GLY A 58 -7.21 2.79 13.33
C GLY A 58 -6.93 4.16 13.93
N MET A 59 -7.12 4.24 15.25
CA MET A 59 -7.06 5.45 16.04
C MET A 59 -6.04 5.29 17.17
N LEU A 60 -5.18 6.28 17.34
CA LEU A 60 -4.29 6.42 18.48
C LEU A 60 -4.79 7.58 19.35
N ASN A 61 -5.07 7.31 20.62
CA ASN A 61 -5.42 8.32 21.60
C ASN A 61 -4.20 8.67 22.46
N ILE A 62 -3.98 9.96 22.65
CA ILE A 62 -2.82 10.51 23.34
C ILE A 62 -3.31 11.57 24.32
N GLY A 63 -2.66 11.69 25.47
CA GLY A 63 -2.92 12.77 26.40
C GLY A 63 -1.69 13.11 27.22
N GLY A 64 -1.69 14.30 27.78
CA GLY A 64 -0.58 14.79 28.60
C GLY A 64 -0.80 16.23 29.00
N THR A 65 0.30 16.93 29.22
CA THR A 65 0.30 18.36 29.52
C THR A 65 0.78 19.18 28.32
N ALA A 66 0.15 20.34 28.12
CA ALA A 66 0.49 21.30 27.10
C ALA A 66 0.77 22.66 27.77
N THR A 67 1.88 23.27 27.40
CA THR A 67 2.27 24.63 27.75
C THR A 67 2.15 25.47 26.49
N PHE A 68 1.27 26.48 26.51
CA PHE A 68 1.11 27.40 25.39
C PHE A 68 2.08 28.58 25.49
N ASP A 69 2.33 29.23 24.36
CA ASP A 69 3.12 30.46 24.27
C ASP A 69 2.52 31.65 25.04
N THR A 70 1.21 31.62 25.25
CA THR A 70 0.52 32.60 26.09
C THR A 70 -0.20 31.91 27.23
N SER A 71 -0.48 32.64 28.30
CA SER A 71 -1.20 32.11 29.46
C SER A 71 -2.71 31.99 29.22
N SER A 72 -3.23 32.39 28.05
CA SER A 72 -4.65 32.32 27.69
C SER A 72 -4.88 31.50 26.43
N LEU A 73 -5.86 30.60 26.48
CA LEU A 73 -6.29 29.83 25.32
C LEU A 73 -6.83 30.71 24.17
N THR A 74 -7.28 31.94 24.45
CA THR A 74 -7.78 32.88 23.43
C THR A 74 -6.71 33.44 22.51
N THR A 75 -5.45 33.47 22.96
CA THR A 75 -4.32 34.08 22.23
C THR A 75 -3.21 33.08 21.96
N ALA A 76 -3.33 31.86 22.46
CA ALA A 76 -2.35 30.80 22.24
C ALA A 76 -2.23 30.46 20.75
N SER A 77 -1.00 30.40 20.27
CA SER A 77 -0.65 30.19 18.86
C SER A 77 0.25 28.97 18.64
N SER A 78 0.96 28.55 19.69
CA SER A 78 1.82 27.37 19.70
C SER A 78 1.74 26.62 21.02
N ALA A 79 2.13 25.34 20.99
CA ALA A 79 2.11 24.47 22.15
C ALA A 79 3.41 23.67 22.26
N THR A 80 3.89 23.52 23.49
CA THR A 80 4.92 22.57 23.89
C THR A 80 4.28 21.51 24.77
N PHE A 81 4.63 20.25 24.56
CA PHE A 81 3.98 19.14 25.23
C PHE A 81 4.94 18.41 26.17
N ALA A 82 4.44 17.93 27.29
CA ALA A 82 5.18 17.17 28.29
C ALA A 82 4.32 16.07 28.89
N ASP A 83 4.96 15.03 29.44
CA ASP A 83 4.31 13.87 30.06
C ASP A 83 3.25 13.24 29.16
N VAL A 84 3.58 13.12 27.88
CA VAL A 84 2.65 12.63 26.85
C VAL A 84 2.63 11.12 26.85
N LEU A 85 1.43 10.56 27.00
CA LEU A 85 1.20 9.14 27.17
C LEU A 85 0.10 8.65 26.20
N VAL A 86 0.24 7.39 25.78
CA VAL A 86 -0.82 6.66 25.09
C VAL A 86 -2.00 6.44 26.05
N LEU A 87 -3.21 6.77 25.61
CA LEU A 87 -4.46 6.55 26.34
C LEU A 87 -5.15 5.25 25.87
N GLY A 88 -6.27 4.92 26.52
CA GLY A 88 -7.10 3.77 26.14
C GLY A 88 -7.91 4.00 24.86
N GLY A 89 -8.53 2.92 24.36
CA GLY A 89 -9.42 2.98 23.20
C GLY A 89 -8.71 3.03 21.84
N ASN A 90 -7.43 2.66 21.78
CA ASN A 90 -6.69 2.56 20.52
C ASN A 90 -7.24 1.40 19.66
N SER A 91 -7.10 1.52 18.34
CA SER A 91 -7.59 0.52 17.39
C SER A 91 -6.65 0.34 16.21
N GLY A 92 -6.90 -0.70 15.38
CA GLY A 92 -6.11 -1.00 14.19
C GLY A 92 -4.64 -1.26 14.51
N ALA A 93 -3.73 -0.61 13.78
CA ALA A 93 -2.29 -0.72 13.97
C ALA A 93 -1.81 -0.27 15.37
N PHE A 94 -2.62 0.49 16.08
CA PHE A 94 -2.30 1.04 17.41
C PHE A 94 -2.93 0.24 18.56
N ALA A 95 -3.76 -0.77 18.27
CA ALA A 95 -4.51 -1.52 19.29
C ALA A 95 -3.59 -2.23 20.32
N GLY A 96 -2.37 -2.59 19.91
CA GLY A 96 -1.40 -3.26 20.78
C GLY A 96 -0.61 -2.32 21.71
N PHE A 97 -0.81 -1.01 21.65
CA PHE A 97 -0.05 -0.09 22.48
C PHE A 97 -0.59 -0.06 23.90
N ALA A 98 0.29 -0.33 24.86
CA ALA A 98 -0.06 -0.28 26.27
C ALA A 98 -0.40 1.15 26.70
N ILE A 99 -1.45 1.29 27.51
CA ILE A 99 -1.80 2.56 28.15
C ILE A 99 -0.63 3.00 29.02
N GLY A 100 -0.28 4.29 28.96
CA GLY A 100 0.89 4.83 29.67
C GLY A 100 2.21 4.64 28.93
N THR A 101 2.20 4.13 27.69
CA THR A 101 3.40 4.15 26.85
C THR A 101 3.79 5.60 26.58
N PRO A 102 5.04 6.01 26.85
CA PRO A 102 5.50 7.36 26.54
C PRO A 102 5.44 7.66 25.04
N VAL A 103 4.95 8.83 24.70
CA VAL A 103 4.94 9.36 23.33
C VAL A 103 5.91 10.53 23.28
N VAL A 104 6.82 10.51 22.30
CA VAL A 104 7.66 11.67 22.02
C VAL A 104 6.83 12.66 21.23
N MET A 105 6.69 13.89 21.71
CA MET A 105 5.88 14.92 21.06
C MET A 105 6.72 16.17 20.83
N ALA A 106 6.68 16.70 19.61
CA ALA A 106 7.34 17.94 19.25
C ALA A 106 6.45 19.14 19.58
N SER A 107 7.09 20.27 19.92
CA SER A 107 6.40 21.56 19.95
C SER A 107 6.01 21.99 18.53
N TYR A 108 4.86 22.64 18.38
CA TYR A 108 4.47 23.19 17.09
C TYR A 108 3.57 24.42 17.18
N THR A 109 3.51 25.17 16.08
CA THR A 109 2.66 26.34 15.89
C THR A 109 1.45 25.98 15.04
N PHE A 110 0.26 26.20 15.58
CA PHE A 110 -1.02 25.92 14.92
C PHE A 110 -1.69 27.17 14.34
N ASP A 111 -1.22 28.38 14.69
CA ASP A 111 -1.80 29.63 14.24
C ASP A 111 -0.74 30.75 14.07
N PRO A 112 -0.27 31.09 12.85
CA PRO A 112 -0.55 30.39 11.60
C PRO A 112 0.08 29.00 11.59
N SER A 113 -0.58 28.06 10.92
CA SER A 113 -0.12 26.66 10.88
C SER A 113 1.24 26.51 10.22
N THR A 114 2.11 25.74 10.87
CA THR A 114 3.41 25.31 10.33
C THR A 114 3.47 23.80 10.11
N ILE A 115 4.19 23.36 9.07
CA ILE A 115 4.53 21.94 8.90
C ILE A 115 5.41 21.51 10.09
N THR A 116 5.12 20.35 10.67
CA THR A 116 5.90 19.78 11.77
C THR A 116 6.20 18.32 11.49
N ASN A 117 7.44 18.05 11.11
CA ASN A 117 7.92 16.70 10.88
C ASN A 117 8.15 16.02 12.23
N GLY A 118 7.58 14.83 12.41
CA GLY A 118 7.63 14.09 13.68
C GLY A 118 6.89 14.78 14.81
N LEU A 119 5.67 15.28 14.56
CA LEU A 119 4.82 15.87 15.59
C LEU A 119 4.67 14.92 16.79
N TRP A 120 4.44 13.63 16.53
CA TRP A 120 4.56 12.61 17.56
C TRP A 120 5.23 11.34 17.04
N SER A 121 5.86 10.60 17.95
CA SER A 121 6.41 9.27 17.69
C SER A 121 6.19 8.32 18.86
N VAL A 122 5.76 7.09 18.57
CA VAL A 122 5.57 6.02 19.55
C VAL A 122 5.71 4.66 18.89
N ASN A 123 6.44 3.74 19.53
CA ASN A 123 6.62 2.35 19.09
C ASN A 123 7.00 2.19 17.59
N GLY A 124 7.82 3.11 17.07
CA GLY A 124 8.28 3.10 15.67
C GLY A 124 7.29 3.73 14.67
N PHE A 125 6.12 4.18 15.11
CA PHE A 125 5.21 4.99 14.32
C PHE A 125 5.49 6.46 14.54
N THR A 126 5.40 7.25 13.47
CA THR A 126 5.65 8.70 13.50
C THR A 126 4.58 9.41 12.69
N PHE A 127 4.06 10.52 13.21
CA PHE A 127 3.14 11.38 12.47
C PHE A 127 3.80 12.71 12.12
N ASN A 128 3.78 13.04 10.83
CA ASN A 128 4.27 14.29 10.30
C ASN A 128 3.07 15.19 9.98
N LEU A 129 2.91 16.27 10.73
CA LEU A 129 1.84 17.24 10.52
C LEU A 129 2.16 18.11 9.31
N LEU A 130 1.25 18.16 8.34
CA LEU A 130 1.36 19.00 7.15
C LEU A 130 0.64 20.34 7.36
N THR A 131 -0.58 20.29 7.89
CA THR A 131 -1.39 21.48 8.13
C THR A 131 -2.23 21.32 9.38
N SER A 132 -2.59 22.45 9.99
CA SER A 132 -3.49 22.53 11.12
C SER A 132 -4.37 23.77 11.02
N THR A 133 -5.52 23.72 11.69
CA THR A 133 -6.49 24.80 11.76
C THR A 133 -7.12 24.82 13.14
N VAL A 134 -7.32 26.02 13.66
CA VAL A 134 -8.06 26.22 14.90
C VAL A 134 -9.55 26.11 14.58
N VAL A 135 -10.19 25.07 15.09
CA VAL A 135 -11.62 24.79 14.84
C VAL A 135 -12.50 25.62 15.78
N SER A 136 -12.09 25.73 17.04
CA SER A 136 -12.79 26.51 18.05
C SER A 136 -11.81 27.02 19.09
N ARG A 137 -12.04 28.24 19.58
CA ARG A 137 -11.18 28.88 20.57
C ARG A 137 -12.00 29.80 21.46
N SER A 138 -11.76 29.71 22.76
CA SER A 138 -12.32 30.57 23.80
C SER A 138 -11.36 30.61 25.00
N ALA A 139 -11.70 31.34 26.06
CA ALA A 139 -10.90 31.37 27.29
C ALA A 139 -10.86 30.01 28.02
N THR A 140 -11.88 29.17 27.82
CA THR A 140 -12.05 27.90 28.54
C THR A 140 -11.76 26.67 27.69
N PHE A 141 -11.66 26.83 26.36
CA PHE A 141 -11.56 25.71 25.44
C PHE A 141 -10.79 26.09 24.18
N LEU A 142 -9.89 25.21 23.76
CA LEU A 142 -9.17 25.27 22.49
C LEU A 142 -9.31 23.92 21.78
N SER A 143 -9.67 23.95 20.51
CA SER A 143 -9.72 22.77 19.64
C SER A 143 -8.99 23.07 18.34
N VAL A 144 -8.03 22.21 18.00
CA VAL A 144 -7.25 22.29 16.78
C VAL A 144 -7.35 20.97 16.05
N SER A 145 -7.55 21.04 14.74
CA SER A 145 -7.54 19.90 13.83
C SER A 145 -6.38 20.04 12.87
N GLY A 146 -5.88 18.95 12.33
CA GLY A 146 -4.81 18.95 11.35
C GLY A 146 -4.77 17.69 10.53
N THR A 147 -3.99 17.74 9.46
CA THR A 147 -3.77 16.63 8.55
C THR A 147 -2.28 16.39 8.40
N GLY A 148 -1.92 15.14 8.19
CA GLY A 148 -0.53 14.73 8.10
C GLY A 148 -0.36 13.35 7.52
N ILE A 149 0.85 12.82 7.64
CA ILE A 149 1.22 11.49 7.16
C ILE A 149 1.76 10.69 8.33
N ILE A 150 1.21 9.50 8.54
CA ILE A 150 1.70 8.52 9.49
C ILE A 150 2.66 7.59 8.75
N THR A 151 3.86 7.43 9.27
CA THR A 151 4.83 6.41 8.84
C THR A 151 5.01 5.39 9.96
N GLY A 152 5.25 4.14 9.58
CA GLY A 152 5.42 3.02 10.51
C GLY A 152 6.77 2.30 10.31
N PRO A 153 7.02 1.25 11.10
CA PRO A 153 8.14 0.36 10.88
C PRO A 153 8.05 -0.36 9.52
N PRO A 154 9.13 -1.03 9.06
CA PRO A 154 9.13 -1.74 7.78
C PRO A 154 7.93 -2.70 7.65
N GLY A 155 7.26 -2.66 6.50
CA GLY A 155 6.04 -3.43 6.24
C GLY A 155 4.73 -2.63 6.32
N PHE A 156 4.80 -1.35 6.71
CA PHE A 156 3.69 -0.41 6.64
C PHE A 156 3.87 0.63 5.55
N ASP A 157 2.79 0.98 4.87
CA ASP A 157 2.76 2.09 3.92
C ASP A 157 2.49 3.42 4.63
N ALA A 158 3.16 4.47 4.17
CA ALA A 158 2.87 5.82 4.62
C ALA A 158 1.40 6.14 4.34
N THR A 159 0.64 6.47 5.39
CA THR A 159 -0.81 6.61 5.31
C THR A 159 -1.22 8.02 5.75
N GLN A 160 -2.18 8.63 5.06
CA GLN A 160 -2.70 9.92 5.49
C GLN A 160 -3.38 9.80 6.85
N GLY A 161 -3.14 10.77 7.73
CA GLY A 161 -3.73 10.82 9.06
C GLY A 161 -4.41 12.16 9.33
N MET A 162 -5.46 12.12 10.14
CA MET A 162 -6.02 13.32 10.76
C MET A 162 -5.60 13.37 12.22
N TRP A 163 -5.16 14.54 12.65
CA TRP A 163 -4.78 14.86 14.01
C TRP A 163 -5.80 15.84 14.60
N ALA A 164 -6.21 15.63 15.84
CA ALA A 164 -6.96 16.65 16.56
C ALA A 164 -6.52 16.66 18.02
N PHE A 165 -6.40 17.85 18.60
CA PHE A 165 -6.20 18.00 20.03
C PHE A 165 -7.14 19.06 20.61
N THR A 166 -7.49 18.84 21.88
CA THR A 166 -8.25 19.79 22.68
C THR A 166 -7.54 20.10 23.98
N SER A 167 -7.75 21.31 24.48
CA SER A 167 -7.32 21.74 25.79
C SER A 167 -8.44 22.52 26.47
N GLN A 168 -8.57 22.33 27.78
CA GLN A 168 -9.62 22.92 28.59
C GLN A 168 -9.05 23.66 29.79
N ASN A 169 -9.73 24.73 30.18
CA ASN A 169 -9.36 25.56 31.30
C ASN A 169 -10.60 25.96 32.12
N ALA A 170 -10.77 25.33 33.28
CA ALA A 170 -11.89 25.62 34.15
C ALA A 170 -11.81 27.07 34.67
N GLY A 171 -12.84 27.88 34.37
CA GLY A 171 -12.92 29.27 34.79
C GLY A 171 -12.15 30.28 33.92
N GLY A 172 -11.48 29.84 32.85
CA GLY A 172 -10.90 30.71 31.83
C GLY A 172 -9.79 31.64 32.31
N ARG A 173 -9.16 31.29 33.45
CA ARG A 173 -8.11 32.11 34.07
C ARG A 173 -6.74 31.79 33.47
N PRO A 174 -5.80 32.74 33.45
CA PRO A 174 -4.46 32.47 32.99
C PRO A 174 -3.80 31.31 33.75
N HIS A 175 -3.18 30.36 33.03
CA HIS A 175 -2.48 29.22 33.63
C HIS A 175 -1.21 28.88 32.83
N SER A 176 -0.24 28.25 33.48
CA SER A 176 1.05 27.88 32.86
C SER A 176 1.00 26.54 32.15
N THR A 177 0.07 25.66 32.53
CA THR A 177 0.05 24.27 32.06
C THR A 177 -1.39 23.80 31.93
N PHE A 178 -1.72 23.12 30.84
CA PHE A 178 -3.07 22.67 30.56
C PHE A 178 -3.06 21.18 30.25
N SER A 179 -4.11 20.46 30.63
CA SER A 179 -4.30 19.09 30.14
C SER A 179 -4.70 19.14 28.67
N PHE A 180 -4.10 18.28 27.85
CA PHE A 180 -4.57 18.06 26.49
C PHE A 180 -4.93 16.60 26.26
N SER A 181 -5.90 16.40 25.39
CA SER A 181 -6.25 15.09 24.82
C SER A 181 -6.24 15.22 23.31
N ALA A 182 -5.73 14.20 22.65
CA ALA A 182 -5.62 14.19 21.22
C ALA A 182 -5.88 12.81 20.63
N ASN A 183 -6.29 12.78 19.38
CA ASN A 183 -6.40 11.55 18.61
C ASN A 183 -5.73 11.71 17.25
N THR A 184 -5.22 10.59 16.74
CA THR A 184 -4.82 10.47 15.35
C THR A 184 -5.55 9.32 14.71
N THR A 185 -6.26 9.57 13.61
CA THR A 185 -6.92 8.52 12.82
C THR A 185 -6.21 8.34 11.50
N ALA A 186 -5.79 7.11 11.19
CA ALA A 186 -5.26 6.77 9.89
C ALA A 186 -6.40 6.55 8.89
N VAL A 187 -6.31 7.19 7.73
CA VAL A 187 -7.28 7.11 6.63
C VAL A 187 -6.58 6.46 5.43
N PRO A 188 -6.80 5.16 5.17
CA PRO A 188 -6.22 4.50 4.01
C PRO A 188 -6.71 5.09 2.69
N ASP A 189 -5.79 5.27 1.75
CA ASP A 189 -6.10 5.71 0.41
C ASP A 189 -6.75 4.58 -0.39
N GLY A 190 -8.08 4.46 -0.32
CA GLY A 190 -8.86 3.42 -1.02
C GLY A 190 -8.76 3.45 -2.56
N GLY A 191 -8.05 4.41 -3.14
CA GLY A 191 -7.85 4.54 -4.59
C GLY A 191 -7.09 3.35 -5.20
N MET A 192 -6.06 2.84 -4.51
CA MET A 192 -5.24 1.72 -5.00
C MET A 192 -6.05 0.40 -5.02
N THR A 193 -6.90 0.19 -4.02
CA THR A 193 -7.81 -0.97 -3.98
C THR A 193 -8.84 -0.94 -5.12
N LEU A 194 -9.36 0.23 -5.48
CA LEU A 194 -10.30 0.37 -6.60
C LEU A 194 -9.62 0.15 -7.95
N ALA A 195 -8.37 0.58 -8.11
CA ALA A 195 -7.60 0.34 -9.33
C ALA A 195 -7.30 -1.17 -9.53
N LEU A 196 -6.94 -1.88 -8.46
CA LEU A 196 -6.76 -3.34 -8.50
C LEU A 196 -8.07 -4.08 -8.76
N LEU A 197 -9.18 -3.64 -8.16
CA LEU A 197 -10.50 -4.20 -8.45
C LEU A 197 -10.93 -3.96 -9.91
N GLY A 198 -10.69 -2.74 -10.42
CA GLY A 198 -10.98 -2.38 -11.80
C GLY A 198 -10.17 -3.21 -12.80
N THR A 199 -8.86 -3.36 -12.57
CA THR A 199 -8.00 -4.21 -13.41
C THR A 199 -8.37 -5.69 -13.32
N GLY A 200 -8.72 -6.18 -12.13
CA GLY A 200 -9.21 -7.55 -11.94
C GLY A 200 -10.52 -7.84 -12.68
N LEU A 201 -11.49 -6.91 -12.62
CA LEU A 201 -12.75 -7.02 -13.36
C LEU A 201 -12.54 -6.94 -14.88
N MET A 202 -11.65 -6.08 -15.34
CA MET A 202 -11.28 -6.00 -16.77
C MET A 202 -10.63 -7.32 -17.24
N GLY A 203 -9.78 -7.93 -16.42
CA GLY A 203 -9.20 -9.25 -16.70
C GLY A 203 -10.25 -10.36 -16.78
N LEU A 204 -11.23 -10.38 -15.86
CA LEU A 204 -12.33 -11.35 -15.86
C LEU A 204 -13.25 -11.15 -17.08
N ALA A 205 -13.55 -9.91 -17.44
CA ALA A 205 -14.34 -9.58 -18.62
C ALA A 205 -13.63 -10.03 -19.92
N ALA A 206 -12.32 -9.80 -20.03
CA ALA A 206 -11.52 -10.25 -21.17
C ALA A 206 -11.46 -11.79 -21.26
N PHE A 207 -11.36 -12.48 -20.12
CA PHE A 207 -11.41 -13.94 -20.05
C PHE A 207 -12.76 -14.48 -20.54
N ARG A 208 -13.87 -13.91 -20.04
CA ARG A 208 -15.22 -14.28 -20.49
C ARG A 208 -15.44 -13.98 -21.97
N ALA A 209 -14.95 -12.85 -22.49
CA ALA A 209 -15.07 -12.51 -23.90
C ALA A 209 -14.34 -13.51 -24.82
N LYS A 210 -13.22 -14.06 -24.35
CA LYS A 210 -12.41 -15.02 -25.09
C LYS A 210 -12.95 -16.46 -25.03
N PHE A 211 -13.53 -16.87 -23.90
CA PHE A 211 -13.93 -18.27 -23.65
C PHE A 211 -15.44 -18.50 -23.51
N GLY A 212 -16.26 -17.46 -23.43
CA GLY A 212 -17.73 -17.57 -23.35
C GLY A 212 -18.43 -17.77 -24.69
N LYS A 213 -17.70 -18.11 -25.75
CA LYS A 213 -18.19 -18.29 -27.13
C LYS A 213 -18.17 -19.77 -27.56
N VAL A 214 -18.44 -20.68 -26.61
CA VAL A 214 -18.65 -22.12 -26.85
C VAL A 214 -20.14 -22.40 -26.82
#